data_AF-A0AAV4IQL0-F1
#
_entry.id   AF-A0AAV4IQL0-F1
#
_cell.length_a   1.000
_cell.length_b   1.000
_cell.length_c   1.000
_cell.angle_alpha   90.00
_cell.angle_beta   90.00
_cell.angle_gamma   90.00
#
_symmetry.space_group_name_H-M   'P 1'
#
loop_
_entity.id
_entity.type
_entity.pdbx_description
1 polymer ?
#
loop_
_entity_poly.entity_id
_entity_poly.type
_entity_poly.pdbx_seq_one_letter_code
_entity_poly.pdbx_strand_id
1 'polypeptide(L)'
;MNKLVYGLLPEAKRFAWIGLNDKIRENVFVWLDEHEKAEFSDFGPGQPKPQGHILDPSKTPQDADCVLIGWRNEQEKPGKYFTESCHLKANFICEMPTPGEEDKGKESNVVVVVVVVVVVVVVVVVVVVVVVAVVIVAVVPPSYHWARNVRDPESAEENSCVTIGEGYVAWTIYSCTFRAGFICERQPSSSISVLVVVVIVIVVIVVVVVVVVVVVVVVVVVVVVVVVVVVVVIVVVVIVVVIVVVVV
;
A
#
# COMPACT_ATOMS: atom_id res chain seq x y z
N MET A 1 8.81 -5.31 -30.30
CA MET A 1 8.50 -5.90 -28.98
C MET A 1 7.41 -6.96 -29.01
N ASN A 2 6.28 -6.72 -29.70
CA ASN A 2 5.02 -7.48 -29.50
C ASN A 2 5.06 -8.97 -29.79
N LYS A 3 5.92 -9.42 -30.71
CA LYS A 3 6.01 -10.85 -31.06
C LYS A 3 6.51 -11.70 -29.89
N LEU A 4 7.42 -11.16 -29.07
CA LEU A 4 7.94 -11.85 -27.90
C LEU A 4 6.89 -11.87 -26.78
N VAL A 5 6.31 -10.71 -26.47
CA VAL A 5 5.28 -10.56 -25.43
C VAL A 5 4.05 -11.43 -25.74
N TYR A 6 3.57 -11.41 -26.98
CA TYR A 6 2.44 -12.24 -27.39
C TYR A 6 2.78 -13.74 -27.38
N GLY A 7 4.00 -14.12 -27.80
CA GLY A 7 4.42 -15.52 -27.82
C GLY A 7 4.47 -16.19 -26.43
N LEU A 8 4.46 -15.39 -25.35
CA LEU A 8 4.40 -15.87 -23.97
C LEU A 8 2.97 -16.05 -23.46
N LEU A 9 1.96 -15.57 -24.20
CA LEU A 9 0.56 -15.79 -23.82
C LEU A 9 0.19 -17.26 -24.07
N PRO A 10 -0.39 -17.97 -23.09
CA PRO A 10 -0.81 -19.34 -23.28
C PRO A 10 -1.93 -19.40 -24.34
N GLU A 11 -1.96 -20.46 -25.15
CA GLU A 11 -2.90 -20.60 -26.28
C GLU A 11 -4.38 -20.44 -25.90
N ALA A 12 -4.74 -20.74 -24.65
CA ALA A 12 -6.09 -20.54 -24.12
C ALA A 12 -6.47 -19.06 -23.87
N LYS A 13 -5.51 -18.13 -23.93
CA LYS A 13 -5.70 -16.70 -23.64
C LYS A 13 -5.51 -15.86 -24.91
N ARG A 14 -6.63 -15.44 -25.50
CA ARG A 14 -6.64 -14.68 -26.77
C ARG A 14 -6.37 -13.19 -26.62
N PHE A 15 -6.55 -12.65 -25.42
CA PHE A 15 -6.39 -11.23 -25.11
C PHE A 15 -5.85 -11.00 -23.69
N ALA A 16 -5.01 -9.99 -23.55
CA ALA A 16 -4.56 -9.50 -22.27
C ALA A 16 -4.41 -7.97 -22.28
N TRP A 17 -4.72 -7.32 -21.17
CA TRP A 17 -4.48 -5.91 -20.92
C TRP A 17 -2.99 -5.61 -20.89
N ILE A 18 -2.64 -4.49 -21.50
CA ILE A 18 -1.31 -3.87 -21.41
C ILE A 18 -1.47 -2.46 -20.81
N GLY A 19 -0.36 -1.82 -20.42
CA GLY A 19 -0.38 -0.50 -19.77
C GLY A 19 -0.75 0.67 -20.69
N LEU A 20 -0.96 0.46 -21.99
CA LEU A 20 -1.27 1.54 -22.92
C LEU A 20 -2.73 2.01 -22.73
N ASN A 21 -2.93 3.32 -22.62
CA ASN A 21 -4.26 3.92 -22.42
C ASN A 21 -4.30 5.37 -22.91
N ASP A 22 -5.49 5.91 -23.18
CA ASP A 22 -5.69 7.32 -23.56
C ASP A 22 -6.72 8.05 -22.67
N LYS A 23 -6.91 7.55 -21.43
CA LYS A 23 -7.86 8.05 -20.43
C LYS A 23 -7.76 9.56 -20.13
N ILE A 24 -6.59 10.16 -20.31
CA ILE A 24 -6.35 11.58 -20.02
C ILE A 24 -6.72 12.47 -21.21
N ARG A 25 -6.43 11.99 -22.43
CA ARG A 25 -6.63 12.72 -23.68
C ARG A 25 -6.91 11.71 -24.79
N GLU A 26 -8.14 11.72 -25.29
CA GLU A 26 -8.59 10.90 -26.41
C GLU A 26 -7.60 10.93 -27.59
N ASN A 27 -7.29 9.76 -28.14
CA ASN A 27 -6.29 9.54 -29.21
C ASN A 27 -4.84 9.92 -28.84
N VAL A 28 -4.54 10.18 -27.57
CA VAL A 28 -3.19 10.39 -27.06
C VAL A 28 -2.86 9.27 -26.07
N PHE A 29 -2.28 8.20 -26.61
CA PHE A 29 -1.91 7.04 -25.83
C PHE A 29 -0.65 7.29 -25.02
N VAL A 30 -0.70 6.91 -23.75
CA VAL A 30 0.40 6.95 -22.78
C VAL A 30 0.50 5.57 -22.11
N TRP A 31 1.72 5.16 -21.75
CA TRP A 31 1.90 3.97 -20.93
C TRP A 31 1.63 4.29 -19.45
N LEU A 32 1.42 3.28 -18.60
CA LEU A 32 1.17 3.50 -17.16
C LEU A 32 2.42 3.94 -16.39
N ASP A 33 3.59 3.57 -16.90
CA ASP A 33 4.92 3.84 -16.39
C ASP A 33 5.60 5.05 -17.03
N GLU A 34 4.99 5.63 -18.07
CA GLU A 34 5.47 6.82 -18.75
C GLU A 34 4.45 7.96 -18.68
N HIS A 35 4.93 9.20 -18.66
CA HIS A 35 4.06 10.39 -18.65
C HIS A 35 3.96 11.07 -20.02
N GLU A 36 4.74 10.58 -20.99
CA GLU A 36 4.79 11.12 -22.35
C GLU A 36 3.98 10.25 -23.31
N LYS A 37 3.67 10.80 -24.49
CA LYS A 37 2.94 10.09 -25.52
C LYS A 37 3.76 8.88 -25.97
N ALA A 38 3.13 7.71 -25.99
CA ALA A 38 3.75 6.47 -26.44
C ALA A 38 4.32 6.64 -27.86
N GLU A 39 5.64 6.47 -28.00
CA GLU A 39 6.33 6.52 -29.29
C GLU A 39 6.08 5.24 -30.11
N PHE A 40 5.84 4.12 -29.42
CA PHE A 40 5.60 2.83 -30.04
C PHE A 40 4.16 2.34 -29.80
N SER A 41 3.45 2.04 -30.90
CA SER A 41 2.16 1.35 -30.87
C SER A 41 2.00 0.44 -32.10
N ASP A 42 1.20 -0.62 -31.97
CA ASP A 42 0.98 -1.59 -33.06
C ASP A 42 -0.50 -2.00 -33.14
N PHE A 43 -1.35 -1.01 -33.36
CA PHE A 43 -2.79 -1.18 -33.47
C PHE A 43 -3.19 -2.12 -34.62
N GLY A 44 -4.21 -2.93 -34.36
CA GLY A 44 -4.84 -3.78 -35.37
C GLY A 44 -5.56 -2.95 -36.44
N PRO A 45 -5.95 -3.56 -37.57
CA PRO A 45 -6.75 -2.89 -38.58
C PRO A 45 -8.03 -2.27 -37.98
N GLY A 46 -8.28 -0.99 -38.27
CA GLY A 46 -9.45 -0.27 -37.74
C GLY A 46 -9.38 0.02 -36.23
N GLN A 47 -8.17 0.12 -35.67
CA GLN A 47 -7.88 0.57 -34.31
C GLN A 47 -6.88 1.73 -34.33
N PRO A 48 -6.86 2.61 -33.29
CA PRO A 48 -7.86 2.72 -32.22
C PRO A 48 -9.23 3.10 -32.80
N LYS A 49 -10.31 2.69 -32.14
CA LYS A 49 -11.66 3.11 -32.55
C LYS A 49 -11.84 4.56 -32.10
N PRO A 50 -12.24 5.49 -32.99
CA PRO A 50 -12.58 6.85 -32.57
C PRO A 50 -13.76 6.81 -31.60
N GLN A 51 -13.72 7.63 -30.54
CA GLN A 51 -14.93 7.94 -29.77
C GLN A 51 -16.08 8.35 -30.71
N GLY A 52 -17.22 7.66 -30.56
CA GLY A 52 -18.47 8.02 -31.25
C GLY A 52 -18.86 7.19 -32.48
N HIS A 53 -18.09 6.19 -32.93
CA HIS A 53 -18.60 5.23 -33.92
C HIS A 53 -19.42 4.13 -33.23
N ILE A 54 -20.70 4.43 -33.02
CA ILE A 54 -21.74 3.52 -32.56
C ILE A 54 -21.85 2.37 -33.58
N LEU A 55 -21.19 1.23 -33.32
CA LEU A 55 -21.51 -0.03 -34.01
C LEU A 55 -22.77 -0.69 -33.42
N ASP A 56 -23.25 -0.20 -32.27
CA ASP A 56 -24.40 -0.74 -31.55
C ASP A 56 -25.15 0.41 -30.83
N PRO A 57 -26.35 0.81 -31.32
CA PRO A 57 -27.16 1.86 -30.71
C PRO A 57 -27.64 1.55 -29.29
N SER A 58 -27.47 0.32 -28.80
CA SER A 58 -27.82 -0.07 -27.43
C SER A 58 -26.71 0.22 -26.40
N LYS A 59 -25.55 0.66 -26.86
CA LYS A 59 -24.36 0.87 -26.03
C LYS A 59 -24.06 2.36 -25.91
N THR A 60 -24.01 2.85 -24.66
CA THR A 60 -23.48 4.17 -24.31
C THR A 60 -22.09 4.35 -24.94
N PRO A 61 -21.61 5.59 -25.21
CA PRO A 61 -20.23 5.82 -25.65
C PRO A 61 -19.32 5.07 -24.67
N GLN A 62 -18.79 3.94 -25.10
CA GLN A 62 -17.99 3.10 -24.23
C GLN A 62 -16.60 3.66 -24.32
N ASP A 63 -16.17 4.25 -23.20
CA ASP A 63 -14.82 4.70 -22.88
C ASP A 63 -13.82 3.57 -23.20
N ALA A 64 -13.46 3.44 -24.47
CA ALA A 64 -12.57 2.41 -25.00
C ALA A 64 -11.12 2.83 -24.76
N ASP A 65 -10.85 3.35 -23.56
CA ASP A 65 -9.63 4.07 -23.26
C ASP A 65 -8.47 3.12 -22.89
N CYS A 66 -8.77 1.83 -22.74
CA CYS A 66 -7.83 0.80 -22.32
C CYS A 66 -7.47 -0.11 -23.50
N VAL A 67 -6.21 -0.55 -23.55
CA VAL A 67 -5.68 -1.31 -24.68
C VAL A 67 -5.38 -2.76 -24.32
N LEU A 68 -5.87 -3.68 -25.16
CA LEU A 68 -5.57 -5.11 -25.13
C LEU A 68 -4.55 -5.47 -26.21
N ILE A 69 -3.64 -6.39 -25.93
CA ILE A 69 -2.88 -7.13 -26.93
C ILE A 69 -3.58 -8.47 -27.19
N GLY A 70 -3.70 -8.88 -28.46
CA GLY A 70 -4.28 -10.17 -28.78
C GLY A 70 -4.39 -10.46 -30.28
N TRP A 71 -5.37 -11.29 -30.61
CA TRP A 71 -5.65 -11.72 -31.98
C TRP A 71 -7.16 -11.91 -32.19
N ARG A 72 -7.78 -11.09 -33.05
CA ARG A 72 -9.24 -11.09 -33.23
C ARG A 72 -9.68 -12.08 -34.30
N ASN A 73 -9.03 -12.07 -35.46
CA ASN A 73 -9.40 -12.88 -36.62
C ASN A 73 -8.18 -13.54 -37.27
N GLU A 74 -8.38 -14.70 -37.90
CA GLU A 74 -7.31 -15.49 -38.53
C GLU A 74 -6.50 -14.74 -39.62
N GLN A 75 -7.10 -13.68 -40.16
CA GLN A 75 -6.51 -12.80 -41.18
C GLN A 75 -5.62 -11.69 -40.60
N GLU A 76 -5.74 -11.40 -39.31
CA GLU A 76 -4.91 -10.40 -38.62
C GLU A 76 -3.60 -11.04 -38.15
N LYS A 77 -2.52 -10.27 -38.05
CA LYS A 77 -1.28 -10.77 -37.42
C LYS A 77 -1.51 -10.85 -35.90
N PRO A 78 -1.03 -11.90 -35.22
CA PRO A 78 -1.11 -11.99 -33.77
C PRO A 78 -0.31 -10.88 -33.08
N GLY A 79 -0.74 -10.48 -31.87
CA GLY A 79 -0.03 -9.49 -31.05
C GLY A 79 -0.35 -8.03 -31.39
N LYS A 80 -1.52 -7.78 -31.99
CA LYS A 80 -2.00 -6.42 -32.31
C LYS A 80 -2.75 -5.79 -31.15
N TYR A 81 -2.79 -4.46 -31.15
CA TYR A 81 -3.45 -3.68 -30.09
C TYR A 81 -4.88 -3.33 -30.45
N PHE A 82 -5.76 -3.39 -29.45
CA PHE A 82 -7.19 -3.09 -29.58
C PHE A 82 -7.66 -2.25 -28.41
N THR A 83 -8.39 -1.17 -28.69
CA THR A 83 -9.05 -0.33 -27.70
C THR A 83 -10.36 -0.98 -27.28
N GLU A 84 -10.58 -1.10 -25.97
CA GLU A 84 -11.78 -1.71 -25.40
C GLU A 84 -12.15 -1.07 -24.07
N SER A 85 -13.40 -1.25 -23.62
CA SER A 85 -13.83 -0.66 -22.35
C SER A 85 -12.94 -1.13 -21.20
N CYS A 86 -12.43 -0.18 -20.41
CA CYS A 86 -11.64 -0.46 -19.21
C CYS A 86 -12.36 -1.36 -18.19
N HIS A 87 -13.69 -1.49 -18.28
CA HIS A 87 -14.50 -2.33 -17.40
C HIS A 87 -14.59 -3.79 -17.86
N LEU A 88 -14.07 -4.13 -19.04
CA LEU A 88 -14.08 -5.50 -19.55
C LEU A 88 -13.12 -6.37 -18.74
N LYS A 89 -13.62 -7.53 -18.28
CA LYS A 89 -12.79 -8.51 -17.59
C LYS A 89 -11.93 -9.27 -18.59
N ALA A 90 -10.62 -9.06 -18.54
CA ALA A 90 -9.63 -9.82 -19.31
C ALA A 90 -8.39 -10.10 -18.45
N ASN A 91 -7.51 -10.98 -18.94
CA ASN A 91 -6.18 -11.17 -18.34
C ASN A 91 -5.35 -9.89 -18.49
N PHE A 92 -4.23 -9.77 -17.79
CA PHE A 92 -3.30 -8.64 -17.93
C PHE A 92 -1.85 -9.13 -17.94
N ILE A 93 -0.98 -8.32 -18.53
CA ILE A 93 0.48 -8.54 -18.57
C ILE A 93 1.12 -7.53 -17.64
N CYS A 94 2.02 -7.99 -16.77
CA CYS A 94 2.86 -7.12 -15.95
C CYS A 94 4.28 -7.10 -16.51
N GLU A 95 4.87 -5.92 -16.53
CA GLU A 95 6.31 -5.73 -16.69
C GLU A 95 6.91 -5.47 -15.31
N MET A 96 8.07 -6.07 -15.04
CA MET A 96 8.84 -5.79 -13.84
C MET A 96 10.16 -5.16 -14.28
N PRO A 97 10.60 -4.06 -13.63
CA PRO A 97 11.90 -3.48 -13.92
C PRO A 97 12.98 -4.54 -13.73
N THR A 98 13.96 -4.55 -14.64
CA THR A 98 15.13 -5.39 -14.42
C THR A 98 15.87 -4.86 -13.18
N PRO A 99 16.38 -5.74 -12.30
CA PRO A 99 17.17 -5.29 -11.16
C PRO A 99 18.42 -4.57 -11.67
N GLY A 100 18.39 -3.24 -11.67
CA GLY A 100 19.47 -2.38 -12.18
C GLY A 100 19.03 -1.26 -13.13
N GLU A 101 17.78 -1.21 -13.56
CA GLU A 101 17.24 -0.11 -14.39
C GLU A 101 16.40 0.81 -13.51
N GLU A 102 17.09 1.68 -12.77
CA GLU A 102 16.47 2.77 -12.00
C GLU A 102 16.17 3.96 -12.92
N ASP A 103 14.94 4.45 -12.80
CA ASP A 103 14.39 5.60 -13.51
C ASP A 103 15.29 6.83 -13.30
N LYS A 104 15.80 7.41 -14.40
CA LYS A 104 16.64 8.63 -14.37
C LYS A 104 15.80 9.89 -14.13
N GLY A 105 14.84 9.82 -13.22
CA GLY A 105 14.16 10.97 -12.66
C GLY A 105 15.09 11.68 -11.66
N LYS A 106 15.87 12.65 -12.15
CA LYS A 106 16.69 13.62 -11.40
C LYS A 106 16.39 13.69 -9.89
N GLU A 107 17.05 12.83 -9.12
CA GLU A 107 16.91 12.84 -7.65
C GLU A 107 17.57 14.10 -7.09
N SER A 108 16.75 15.02 -6.60
CA SER A 108 17.21 16.04 -5.69
C SER A 108 17.41 15.38 -4.32
N ASN A 109 18.54 15.64 -3.65
CA ASN A 109 18.81 15.20 -2.28
C ASN A 109 17.66 15.55 -1.29
N VAL A 110 16.83 16.53 -1.65
CA VAL A 110 15.61 16.90 -0.90
C VAL A 110 14.57 15.78 -0.95
N VAL A 111 14.37 15.10 -2.07
CA VAL A 111 13.37 14.03 -2.23
C VAL A 111 13.75 12.83 -1.39
N VAL A 112 15.03 12.43 -1.39
CA VAL A 112 15.52 11.31 -0.57
C VAL A 112 15.32 11.61 0.92
N VAL A 113 15.67 12.81 1.39
CA VAL A 113 15.47 13.21 2.79
C VAL A 113 13.99 13.25 3.14
N VAL A 114 13.13 13.79 2.28
CA VAL A 114 11.68 13.85 2.52
C VAL A 114 11.07 12.45 2.54
N VAL A 115 11.45 11.57 1.61
CA VAL A 115 10.96 10.18 1.57
C VAL A 115 11.40 9.43 2.81
N VAL A 116 12.67 9.55 3.23
CA VAL A 116 13.17 8.92 4.46
C VAL A 116 12.42 9.45 5.69
N VAL A 117 12.23 10.76 5.81
CA VAL A 117 11.48 11.36 6.94
C VAL A 117 10.03 10.90 6.94
N VAL A 118 9.35 10.90 5.80
CA VAL A 118 7.95 10.43 5.69
C VAL A 118 7.83 8.96 6.05
N VAL A 119 8.73 8.10 5.55
CA VAL A 119 8.74 6.67 5.89
C VAL A 119 8.97 6.47 7.38
N VAL A 120 9.93 7.16 7.99
CA VAL A 120 10.19 7.08 9.44
C VAL A 120 8.96 7.53 10.24
N VAL A 121 8.33 8.64 9.87
CA VAL A 121 7.13 9.15 10.54
C VAL A 121 5.99 8.15 10.43
N VAL A 122 5.75 7.58 9.25
CA VAL A 122 4.69 6.57 9.03
C VAL A 122 4.94 5.33 9.88
N VAL A 123 6.17 4.82 9.92
CA VAL A 123 6.53 3.65 10.73
C VAL A 123 6.31 3.93 12.22
N VAL A 124 6.75 5.10 12.71
CA VAL A 124 6.54 5.48 14.12
C VAL A 124 5.05 5.58 14.46
N VAL A 125 4.25 6.22 13.60
CA VAL A 125 2.80 6.34 13.81
C VAL A 125 2.15 4.97 13.86
N VAL A 126 2.47 4.07 12.93
CA VAL A 126 1.92 2.71 12.90
C VAL A 126 2.29 1.95 14.17
N VAL A 127 3.55 2.01 14.61
CA VAL A 127 4.00 1.34 15.83
C VAL A 127 3.28 1.89 17.06
N VAL A 128 3.14 3.22 17.19
CA VAL A 128 2.41 3.85 18.30
C VAL A 128 0.94 3.41 18.30
N VAL A 129 0.28 3.42 17.15
CA VAL A 129 -1.13 2.98 17.04
C VAL A 129 -1.29 1.52 17.46
N VAL A 130 -0.39 0.63 17.02
CA VAL A 130 -0.43 -0.79 17.39
C VAL A 130 -0.20 -0.97 18.90
N VAL A 131 0.80 -0.29 19.48
CA VAL A 131 1.07 -0.36 20.92
C VAL A 131 -0.12 0.16 21.72
N VAL A 132 -0.71 1.30 21.33
CA VAL A 132 -1.90 1.85 21.99
C VAL A 132 -3.07 0.87 21.89
N ALA A 133 -3.31 0.26 20.72
CA ALA A 133 -4.37 -0.72 20.56
C ALA A 133 -4.17 -1.94 21.46
N VAL A 134 -2.95 -2.47 21.54
CA VAL A 134 -2.61 -3.61 22.42
C VAL A 134 -2.79 -3.25 23.89
N VAL A 135 -2.36 -2.04 24.29
CA VAL A 135 -2.53 -1.55 25.67
C VAL A 135 -4.01 -1.36 25.99
N ILE A 136 -4.81 -0.79 25.09
CA ILE A 136 -6.26 -0.66 25.26
C ILE A 136 -6.91 -2.02 25.45
N VAL A 137 -6.57 -3.03 24.63
CA VAL A 137 -7.12 -4.39 24.76
C VAL A 137 -6.66 -5.06 26.06
N ALA A 138 -5.44 -4.77 26.54
CA ALA A 138 -4.92 -5.35 27.77
C ALA A 138 -5.44 -4.66 29.06
N VAL A 139 -5.80 -3.37 28.98
CA VAL A 139 -6.13 -2.54 30.16
C VAL A 139 -7.61 -2.20 30.26
N VAL A 140 -8.33 -2.08 29.13
CA VAL A 140 -9.77 -1.84 29.14
C VAL A 140 -10.48 -3.17 29.39
N PRO A 141 -11.15 -3.35 30.54
CA PRO A 141 -11.91 -4.56 30.79
C PRO A 141 -13.03 -4.69 29.74
N PRO A 142 -13.34 -5.91 29.28
CA PRO A 142 -14.39 -6.11 28.30
C PRO A 142 -15.72 -5.55 28.83
N SER A 143 -16.39 -4.74 28.01
CA SER A 143 -17.75 -4.25 28.28
C SER A 143 -18.71 -5.43 28.28
N TYR A 144 -19.34 -5.70 29.42
CA TYR A 144 -20.31 -6.79 29.58
C TYR A 144 -21.74 -6.28 29.39
N HIS A 145 -22.51 -6.95 28.53
CA HIS A 145 -23.93 -6.66 28.33
C HIS A 145 -24.78 -7.54 29.26
N TRP A 146 -25.37 -6.95 30.30
CA TRP A 146 -26.36 -7.64 31.14
C TRP A 146 -27.69 -7.81 30.41
N ALA A 147 -28.44 -8.85 30.78
CA ALA A 147 -29.80 -8.98 30.28
C ALA A 147 -30.68 -7.85 30.82
N ARG A 148 -31.59 -7.32 29.99
CA ARG A 148 -32.59 -6.35 30.45
C ARG A 148 -33.36 -6.97 31.62
N ASN A 149 -33.40 -6.28 32.76
CA ASN A 149 -34.07 -6.67 34.02
C ASN A 149 -33.29 -7.60 34.97
N VAL A 150 -31.96 -7.71 34.83
CA VAL A 150 -31.12 -8.34 35.87
C VAL A 150 -30.74 -7.27 36.90
N ARG A 151 -30.86 -7.60 38.19
CA ARG A 151 -30.39 -6.77 39.31
C ARG A 151 -28.92 -6.42 39.11
N ASP A 152 -28.54 -5.15 39.26
CA ASP A 152 -27.14 -4.74 39.19
C ASP A 152 -26.28 -5.61 40.12
N PRO A 153 -25.05 -5.98 39.73
CA PRO A 153 -24.18 -6.87 40.50
C PRO A 153 -23.89 -6.36 41.93
N GLU A 154 -24.02 -5.06 42.18
CA GLU A 154 -23.92 -4.46 43.53
C GLU A 154 -25.05 -4.86 44.49
N SER A 155 -26.15 -5.43 43.98
CA SER A 155 -27.33 -5.84 44.75
C SER A 155 -27.51 -7.36 44.84
N ALA A 156 -26.51 -8.13 44.43
CA ALA A 156 -26.53 -9.59 44.47
C ALA A 156 -26.40 -10.10 45.91
N GLU A 157 -27.20 -11.12 46.27
CA GLU A 157 -27.12 -11.79 47.56
C GLU A 157 -25.78 -12.55 47.73
N GLU A 158 -25.32 -12.76 48.97
CA GLU A 158 -24.17 -13.64 49.25
C GLU A 158 -24.43 -15.03 48.64
N ASN A 159 -23.46 -15.59 47.89
CA ASN A 159 -23.56 -16.82 47.07
C ASN A 159 -24.37 -16.71 45.76
N SER A 160 -24.38 -15.54 45.14
CA SER A 160 -24.84 -15.38 43.77
C SER A 160 -23.75 -15.72 42.74
N CYS A 161 -24.11 -16.50 41.72
CA CYS A 161 -23.26 -16.89 40.59
C CYS A 161 -23.81 -16.31 39.27
N VAL A 162 -22.95 -16.16 38.27
CA VAL A 162 -23.33 -15.60 36.97
C VAL A 162 -23.51 -16.72 35.94
N THR A 163 -24.56 -16.65 35.12
CA THR A 163 -24.87 -17.60 34.06
C THR A 163 -25.38 -16.88 32.79
N ILE A 164 -25.25 -17.54 31.63
CA ILE A 164 -25.77 -17.06 30.34
C ILE A 164 -27.18 -17.65 30.15
N GLY A 165 -28.19 -16.79 30.10
CA GLY A 165 -29.60 -17.20 30.04
C GLY A 165 -30.09 -17.63 28.66
N GLU A 166 -31.20 -18.37 28.60
CA GLU A 166 -31.86 -18.74 27.34
C GLU A 166 -32.47 -17.51 26.65
N GLY A 167 -32.07 -17.26 25.40
CA GLY A 167 -32.73 -16.31 24.49
C GLY A 167 -31.87 -15.13 24.03
N TYR A 168 -30.89 -14.68 24.81
CA TYR A 168 -29.95 -13.62 24.44
C TYR A 168 -28.64 -13.87 25.19
N VAL A 169 -27.49 -13.81 24.52
CA VAL A 169 -26.13 -14.03 25.09
C VAL A 169 -25.80 -12.91 26.09
N ALA A 170 -26.51 -12.90 27.20
CA ALA A 170 -26.54 -11.83 28.17
C ALA A 170 -26.40 -12.43 29.57
N TRP A 171 -25.64 -11.73 30.41
CA TRP A 171 -25.31 -12.21 31.75
C TRP A 171 -26.51 -12.09 32.68
N THR A 172 -26.76 -13.15 33.45
CA THR A 172 -27.83 -13.25 34.46
C THR A 172 -27.26 -13.75 35.78
N ILE A 173 -27.90 -13.37 36.90
CA ILE A 173 -27.47 -13.76 38.25
C ILE A 173 -28.41 -14.86 38.76
N TYR A 174 -27.84 -15.96 39.24
CA TYR A 174 -28.54 -17.13 39.78
C TYR A 174 -27.86 -17.62 41.06
N SER A 175 -28.57 -18.41 41.87
CA SER A 175 -27.97 -19.08 43.03
C SER A 175 -26.85 -20.03 42.59
N CYS A 176 -25.69 -19.98 43.26
CA CYS A 176 -24.59 -20.93 43.02
C CYS A 176 -24.93 -22.40 43.28
N THR A 177 -26.05 -22.68 43.97
CA THR A 177 -26.53 -24.05 44.21
C THR A 177 -27.25 -24.66 43.00
N PHE A 178 -27.57 -23.85 41.98
CA PHE A 178 -28.23 -24.31 40.78
C PHE A 178 -27.27 -25.08 39.87
N ARG A 179 -27.67 -26.29 39.45
CA ARG A 179 -26.87 -27.11 38.52
C ARG A 179 -27.14 -26.69 37.08
N ALA A 180 -26.17 -26.03 36.46
CA ALA A 180 -26.17 -25.70 35.04
C ALA A 180 -24.91 -26.24 34.36
N GLY A 181 -24.93 -26.31 33.02
CA GLY A 181 -23.72 -26.48 32.24
C GLY A 181 -22.78 -25.29 32.45
N PHE A 182 -21.47 -25.52 32.43
CA PHE A 182 -20.45 -24.49 32.58
C PHE A 182 -19.53 -24.47 31.36
N ILE A 183 -19.03 -23.28 31.03
CA ILE A 183 -18.05 -23.10 29.96
C ILE A 183 -16.67 -23.02 30.63
N CYS A 184 -15.77 -23.92 30.24
CA CYS A 184 -14.38 -23.85 30.66
C CYS A 184 -13.58 -23.01 29.66
N GLU A 185 -12.93 -21.96 30.12
CA GLU A 185 -11.86 -21.32 29.36
C GLU A 185 -10.52 -21.95 29.74
N ARG A 186 -9.77 -22.42 28.74
CA ARG A 186 -8.39 -22.87 28.95
C ARG A 186 -7.52 -21.63 29.05
N GLN A 187 -7.04 -21.30 30.24
CA GLN A 187 -6.05 -20.23 30.37
C GLN A 187 -4.84 -20.57 29.48
N PRO A 188 -4.37 -19.64 28.64
CA PRO A 188 -3.09 -19.81 27.97
C PRO A 188 -2.06 -20.01 29.08
N SER A 189 -1.15 -20.97 28.91
CA SER A 189 -0.07 -21.15 29.89
C SER A 189 0.58 -19.79 30.12
N SER A 190 0.68 -19.37 31.39
CA SER A 190 1.16 -18.04 31.79
C SER A 190 2.51 -17.64 31.18
N SER A 191 3.29 -18.63 30.71
CA SER A 191 4.48 -18.45 29.88
C SER A 191 4.22 -17.74 28.54
N ILE A 192 3.06 -17.92 27.90
CA ILE A 192 2.71 -17.28 26.62
C ILE A 192 2.49 -15.78 26.85
N SER A 193 1.78 -15.37 27.91
CA SER A 193 1.56 -13.95 28.19
C SER A 193 2.88 -13.22 28.50
N VAL A 194 3.77 -13.83 29.29
CA VAL A 194 5.08 -13.23 29.60
C VAL A 194 6.00 -13.23 28.37
N LEU A 195 6.04 -14.32 27.59
CA LEU A 195 6.81 -14.39 26.35
C LEU A 195 6.33 -13.34 25.34
N VAL A 196 5.02 -13.16 25.19
CA VAL A 196 4.43 -12.14 24.31
C VAL A 196 4.81 -10.75 24.79
N VAL A 197 4.73 -10.45 26.09
CA VAL A 197 5.17 -9.15 26.63
C VAL A 197 6.67 -8.93 26.38
N VAL A 198 7.52 -9.94 26.63
CA VAL A 198 8.97 -9.85 26.39
C VAL A 198 9.27 -9.64 24.90
N VAL A 199 8.59 -10.36 24.01
CA VAL A 199 8.72 -10.17 22.55
C VAL A 199 8.28 -8.77 22.14
N ILE A 200 7.17 -8.25 22.67
CA ILE A 200 6.71 -6.88 22.40
C ILE A 200 7.75 -5.88 22.89
N VAL A 201 8.29 -6.03 24.09
CA VAL A 201 9.34 -5.14 24.64
C VAL A 201 10.60 -5.18 23.77
N ILE A 202 11.04 -6.37 23.34
CA ILE A 202 12.20 -6.51 22.44
C ILE A 202 11.92 -5.82 21.10
N VAL A 203 10.75 -6.04 20.51
CA VAL A 203 10.36 -5.38 19.25
C VAL A 203 10.36 -3.86 19.40
N VAL A 204 9.80 -3.33 20.49
CA VAL A 204 9.80 -1.89 20.78
C VAL A 204 11.23 -1.36 20.93
N ILE A 205 12.10 -2.05 21.66
CA ILE A 205 13.51 -1.66 21.80
C ILE A 205 14.22 -1.66 20.44
N VAL A 206 14.02 -2.69 19.61
CA VAL A 206 14.61 -2.78 18.27
C VAL A 206 14.14 -1.61 17.40
N VAL A 207 12.84 -1.29 17.41
CA VAL A 207 12.30 -0.15 16.67
C VAL A 207 12.93 1.17 17.15
N VAL A 208 13.02 1.39 18.46
CA VAL A 208 13.65 2.60 19.02
C VAL A 208 15.11 2.71 18.60
N VAL A 209 15.87 1.61 18.65
CA VAL A 209 17.28 1.59 18.21
C VAL A 209 17.39 1.91 16.73
N VAL A 210 16.55 1.32 15.87
CA VAL A 210 16.55 1.60 14.43
C VAL A 210 16.25 3.08 14.16
N VAL A 211 15.23 3.65 14.83
CA VAL A 211 14.89 5.08 14.70
C VAL A 211 16.05 5.97 15.12
N VAL A 212 16.70 5.68 16.26
CA VAL A 212 17.87 6.44 16.72
C VAL A 212 19.02 6.36 15.71
N VAL A 213 19.32 5.18 15.18
CA VAL A 213 20.36 4.99 14.16
C VAL A 213 20.04 5.80 12.90
N VAL A 214 18.81 5.74 12.40
CA VAL A 214 18.40 6.50 11.21
C VAL A 214 18.52 8.01 11.46
N VAL A 215 18.08 8.51 12.61
CA VAL A 215 18.22 9.93 12.97
C VAL A 215 19.69 10.35 13.02
N VAL A 216 20.56 9.55 13.63
CA VAL A 216 22.00 9.82 13.69
C VAL A 216 22.59 9.86 12.28
N VAL A 217 22.26 8.89 11.42
CA VAL A 217 22.73 8.87 10.02
C VAL A 217 22.27 10.12 9.26
N VAL A 218 21.00 10.50 9.38
CA VAL A 218 20.46 11.70 8.72
C VAL A 218 21.18 12.96 9.20
N VAL A 219 21.39 13.11 10.52
CA VAL A 219 22.12 14.25 11.08
C VAL A 219 23.55 14.29 10.56
N VAL A 220 24.26 13.16 10.53
CA VAL A 220 25.63 13.08 10.00
C VAL A 220 25.66 13.48 8.52
N VAL A 221 24.74 12.96 7.70
CA VAL A 221 24.66 13.31 6.27
C VAL A 221 24.40 14.81 6.09
N VAL A 222 23.45 15.39 6.83
CA VAL A 222 23.16 16.83 6.77
C VAL A 222 24.39 17.66 7.16
N VAL A 223 25.08 17.30 8.24
CA VAL A 223 26.30 17.99 8.67
C VAL A 223 27.39 17.92 7.59
N VAL A 224 27.62 16.74 7.01
CA VAL A 224 28.60 16.56 5.92
C VAL A 224 28.23 17.42 4.72
N VAL A 225 26.97 17.41 4.29
CA VAL A 225 26.51 18.24 3.16
C VAL A 225 26.71 19.72 3.44
N VAL A 226 26.34 20.21 4.64
CA VAL A 226 26.54 21.61 5.03
C VAL A 226 28.02 21.97 5.00
N VAL A 227 28.91 21.12 5.56
CA VAL A 227 30.36 21.36 5.54
C VAL A 227 30.88 21.43 4.11
N VAL A 228 30.49 20.49 3.24
CA VAL A 228 30.90 20.50 1.83
C VAL A 228 30.44 21.76 1.12
N VAL A 229 29.19 22.18 1.31
CA VAL A 229 28.65 23.42 0.72
C VAL A 229 29.44 24.64 1.20
N VAL A 230 29.71 24.75 2.51
CA VAL A 230 30.50 25.85 3.07
C VAL A 230 31.90 25.88 2.49
N VAL A 231 32.58 24.74 2.38
CA VAL A 231 33.92 24.65 1.78
C VAL A 231 33.89 25.09 0.31
N VAL A 232 32.92 24.63 -0.48
CA VAL A 232 32.76 25.01 -1.88
C VAL A 232 32.54 26.52 -2.01
N VAL A 233 31.68 27.11 -1.18
CA VAL A 233 31.43 28.56 -1.17
C VAL A 233 32.70 29.33 -0.84
N ILE A 234 33.47 28.90 0.18
CA ILE A 234 34.75 29.54 0.53
C ILE A 234 35.72 29.48 -0.65
N VAL A 235 35.88 28.32 -1.29
CA VAL A 235 36.77 28.13 -2.45
C VAL A 235 36.36 29.06 -3.60
N VAL A 236 35.06 29.13 -3.92
CA VAL A 236 34.53 30.01 -4.97
C VAL A 236 34.82 31.47 -4.65
N VAL A 237 34.56 31.91 -3.41
CA VAL A 237 34.85 33.28 -2.97
C VAL A 237 36.34 33.60 -3.11
N VAL A 238 37.23 32.71 -2.69
CA VAL A 238 38.69 32.89 -2.82
C VAL A 238 39.08 33.01 -4.29
N ILE A 239 38.58 32.14 -5.16
CA ILE A 239 38.85 32.19 -6.61
C ILE A 239 38.40 33.53 -7.19
N VAL A 240 37.18 33.99 -6.87
CA VAL A 240 36.64 35.27 -7.35
C VAL A 240 37.51 36.43 -6.88
N VAL A 241 37.92 36.46 -5.60
CA VAL A 241 38.79 37.50 -5.06
C VAL A 241 40.14 37.52 -5.77
N VAL A 242 40.76 36.36 -6.00
CA VAL A 242 42.04 36.26 -6.73
C VAL A 242 41.89 36.77 -8.16
N ILE A 243 40.82 36.40 -8.88
CA ILE A 243 40.56 36.89 -10.23
C ILE A 243 40.42 38.42 -10.24
N VAL A 244 39.65 38.98 -9.32
CA VAL A 244 39.46 40.44 -9.22
C VAL A 244 40.78 41.17 -8.95
N VAL A 245 41.62 40.65 -8.05
CA VAL A 245 42.92 41.26 -7.72
C VAL A 245 43.94 41.16 -8.85
N VAL A 246 43.89 40.11 -9.69
CA VAL A 246 44.83 39.92 -10.81
C VAL A 246 44.42 40.72 -12.04
N VAL A 247 43.13 40.95 -12.25
CA VAL A 247 42.59 41.61 -13.45
C VAL A 247 42.50 43.14 -13.31
N VAL A 248 42.47 43.67 -12.08
CA VAL A 248 42.47 45.11 -11.76
C VAL A 248 43.88 45.61 -11.51
#